data_AF-A0A7S4IA07-F1
#
_entry.id   AF-A0A7S4IA07-F1
#
_cell.length_a   1.000
_cell.length_b   1.000
_cell.length_c   1.000
_cell.angle_alpha   90.00
_cell.angle_beta   90.00
_cell.angle_gamma   90.00
#
_symmetry.space_group_name_H-M   'P 1'
#
loop_
_entity.id
_entity.type
_entity.pdbx_description
1 polymer ?
#
loop_
_entity_poly.entity_id
_entity_poly.type
_entity_poly.pdbx_seq_one_letter_code
_entity_poly.pdbx_strand_id
1 'polypeptide(L)'
;TIQASKELNITQKIHLKLDTGMHRVGFSEEELSQILPELCDAVGSGSIELDGMYTHLSKADETNKEYTIQQLECFQRGINQLKTQNLSVRFLHSMNSAGSIDFDQLSKKLPFLNEFNLYRIGISLYGFYPSN
;
A
#
# COMPACT_ATOMS: atom_id res chain seq x y z
N THR A 1 -5.56 9.11 17.49
CA THR A 1 -6.46 8.11 16.87
C THR A 1 -6.52 6.81 17.67
N ILE A 2 -5.38 6.17 17.98
CA ILE A 2 -5.34 4.95 18.81
C ILE A 2 -5.83 5.23 20.24
N GLN A 3 -5.41 6.35 20.82
CA GLN A 3 -5.85 6.75 22.16
C GLN A 3 -7.37 6.99 22.24
N ALA A 4 -7.92 7.73 21.29
CA ALA A 4 -9.37 7.94 21.18
C ALA A 4 -10.15 6.62 20.98
N SER A 5 -9.58 5.67 20.23
CA SER A 5 -10.15 4.32 20.06
C SER A 5 -10.23 3.55 21.39
N LYS A 6 -9.16 3.62 22.19
CA LYS A 6 -9.12 3.02 23.53
C LYS A 6 -10.14 3.67 24.48
N GLU A 7 -10.26 5.00 24.44
CA GLU A 7 -11.20 5.75 25.28
C GLU A 7 -12.67 5.47 24.91
N LEU A 8 -12.96 5.29 23.62
CA LEU A 8 -14.32 5.06 23.11
C LEU A 8 -14.69 3.57 22.97
N ASN A 9 -13.74 2.66 23.20
CA ASN A 9 -13.87 1.21 23.03
C ASN A 9 -14.37 0.82 21.62
N ILE A 10 -13.84 1.49 20.59
CA ILE A 10 -14.16 1.25 19.18
C ILE A 10 -12.89 0.83 18.46
N THR A 11 -12.89 -0.34 17.81
CA THR A 11 -11.80 -0.78 16.95
C THR A 11 -11.76 0.05 15.67
N GLN A 12 -10.63 0.71 15.41
CA GLN A 12 -10.47 1.54 14.22
C GLN A 12 -9.88 0.73 13.07
N LYS A 13 -10.58 0.71 11.92
CA LYS A 13 -10.04 0.16 10.67
C LYS A 13 -9.07 1.14 10.04
N ILE A 14 -7.85 0.70 9.75
CA ILE A 14 -6.83 1.56 9.14
C ILE A 14 -6.23 0.92 7.90
N HIS A 15 -5.77 1.77 6.99
CA HIS A 15 -4.91 1.38 5.87
C HIS A 15 -3.54 2.00 6.06
N LEU A 16 -2.51 1.17 6.20
CA LEU A 16 -1.13 1.62 6.38
C LEU A 16 -0.56 2.09 5.04
N LYS A 17 -0.04 3.31 5.01
CA LYS A 17 0.59 3.87 3.82
C LYS A 17 2.10 3.70 3.89
N LEU A 18 2.67 3.02 2.92
CA LEU A 18 4.12 2.93 2.73
C LEU A 18 4.55 3.91 1.63
N ASP A 19 5.53 4.74 1.92
CA ASP A 19 6.23 5.55 0.94
C ASP A 19 7.30 4.71 0.27
N THR A 20 7.14 4.51 -1.04
CA THR A 20 8.03 3.68 -1.87
C THR A 20 8.87 4.52 -2.84
N GLY A 21 8.85 5.85 -2.69
CA GLY A 21 9.57 6.78 -3.57
C GLY A 21 8.76 8.01 -4.00
N MET A 22 7.55 8.21 -3.47
CA MET A 22 6.81 9.45 -3.72
C MET A 22 7.28 10.59 -2.81
N HIS A 23 7.87 10.26 -1.65
CA HIS A 23 8.41 11.19 -0.65
C HIS A 23 7.42 12.30 -0.25
N ARG A 24 6.15 11.90 -0.07
CA ARG A 24 5.05 12.85 0.20
C ARG A 24 4.40 12.57 1.55
N VAL A 25 3.89 11.35 1.72
CA VAL A 25 3.26 10.86 2.96
C VAL A 25 3.36 9.35 2.93
N GLY A 26 3.63 8.75 4.09
CA GLY A 26 3.71 7.31 4.30
C GLY A 26 4.98 7.00 5.12
N PHE A 27 5.02 5.82 5.72
CA PHE A 27 6.24 5.34 6.37
C PHE A 27 7.24 4.92 5.30
N SER A 28 8.51 5.24 5.49
CA SER A 28 9.58 4.59 4.74
C SER A 28 9.65 3.09 5.08
N GLU A 29 10.40 2.33 4.28
CA GLU A 29 10.64 0.90 4.56
C GLU A 29 11.32 0.69 5.93
N GLU A 30 12.18 1.62 6.33
CA GLU A 30 12.90 1.62 7.61
C GLU A 30 11.99 2.03 8.78
N GLU A 31 11.18 3.07 8.60
CA GLU A 31 10.22 3.52 9.61
C GLU A 31 9.16 2.44 9.85
N LEU A 32 8.71 1.74 8.79
CA LEU A 32 7.82 0.60 8.94
C LEU A 32 8.42 -0.44 9.88
N SER A 33 9.67 -0.85 9.67
CA SER A 33 10.37 -1.79 10.55
C SER A 33 10.40 -1.34 12.02
N GLN A 34 10.53 -0.04 12.27
CA GLN A 34 10.57 0.52 13.62
C GLN A 34 9.22 0.50 14.33
N ILE A 35 8.11 0.70 13.60
CA ILE A 35 6.76 0.76 14.18
C ILE A 35 6.07 -0.61 14.28
N LEU A 36 6.64 -1.68 13.71
CA LEU A 36 6.03 -3.02 13.73
C LEU A 36 5.62 -3.49 15.14
N PRO A 37 6.46 -3.35 16.19
CA PRO A 37 6.07 -3.78 17.53
C PRO A 37 4.82 -3.05 18.04
N GLU A 38 4.77 -1.73 17.87
CA GLU A 38 3.64 -0.89 18.30
C GLU A 38 2.37 -1.22 17.50
N LEU A 39 2.51 -1.51 16.21
CA LEU A 39 1.41 -1.93 15.34
C LEU A 39 0.86 -3.29 15.77
N CYS A 40 1.73 -4.26 16.07
CA CYS A 40 1.34 -5.57 16.60
C CYS A 40 0.58 -5.44 17.92
N ASP A 41 1.05 -4.62 18.85
CA ASP A 41 0.39 -4.38 20.14
C ASP A 41 -0.99 -3.72 19.95
N ALA A 42 -1.10 -2.76 19.02
CA ALA A 42 -2.36 -2.09 18.73
C ALA A 42 -3.40 -3.02 18.09
N VAL A 43 -2.97 -3.93 17.21
CA VAL A 43 -3.83 -4.98 16.62
C VAL A 43 -4.19 -6.04 17.66
N GLY A 44 -3.22 -6.54 18.42
CA GLY A 44 -3.43 -7.58 19.44
C GLY A 44 -4.33 -7.13 20.60
N SER A 45 -4.29 -5.85 20.95
CA SER A 45 -5.20 -5.25 21.94
C SER A 45 -6.61 -4.96 21.39
N GLY A 46 -6.86 -5.16 20.09
CA GLY A 46 -8.14 -4.84 19.46
C GLY A 46 -8.43 -3.34 19.28
N SER A 47 -7.44 -2.47 19.53
CA SER A 47 -7.58 -1.02 19.31
C SER A 47 -7.64 -0.69 17.82
N ILE A 48 -6.98 -1.52 16.99
CA ILE A 48 -6.89 -1.33 15.54
C ILE A 48 -7.22 -2.63 14.81
N GLU A 49 -7.93 -2.52 13.69
CA GLU A 49 -7.96 -3.54 12.64
C GLU A 49 -7.12 -3.02 11.47
N LEU A 50 -5.98 -3.67 11.19
CA LEU A 50 -5.15 -3.35 10.05
C LEU A 50 -5.80 -3.92 8.78
N ASP A 51 -6.67 -3.11 8.17
CA ASP A 51 -7.56 -3.54 7.09
C ASP A 51 -6.86 -3.55 5.73
N GLY A 52 -5.88 -2.66 5.53
CA GLY A 52 -5.17 -2.56 4.28
C GLY A 52 -3.75 -2.02 4.38
N MET A 53 -3.01 -2.17 3.29
CA MET A 53 -1.72 -1.54 3.08
C MET A 53 -1.65 -0.98 1.65
N TYR A 54 -1.01 0.18 1.48
CA TYR A 54 -0.94 0.80 0.16
C TYR A 54 0.26 1.69 -0.06
N THR A 55 0.56 1.91 -1.34
CA THR A 55 1.50 2.93 -1.80
C THR A 55 0.92 3.68 -3.00
N HIS A 56 1.61 4.72 -3.47
CA HIS A 56 1.23 5.46 -4.67
C HIS A 56 2.40 5.51 -5.66
N LEU A 57 2.14 5.08 -6.88
CA LEU A 57 3.12 5.07 -7.96
C LEU A 57 3.28 6.50 -8.51
N SER A 58 4.51 6.99 -8.59
CA SER A 58 4.79 8.38 -8.97
C SER A 58 4.93 8.58 -10.48
N LYS A 59 5.38 7.54 -11.20
CA LYS A 59 5.72 7.57 -12.64
C LYS A 59 5.08 6.40 -13.39
N ALA A 60 3.88 5.99 -12.97
CA ALA A 60 3.19 4.85 -13.59
C ALA A 60 2.74 5.14 -15.03
N ASP A 61 2.70 6.40 -15.43
CA ASP A 61 2.32 6.92 -16.74
C ASP A 61 3.49 7.08 -17.72
N GLU A 62 4.74 6.95 -17.25
CA GLU A 62 5.93 7.01 -18.12
C GLU A 62 6.13 5.71 -18.92
N THR A 63 6.71 5.78 -20.11
CA THR A 63 7.03 4.58 -20.91
C THR A 63 8.09 3.71 -20.21
N ASN A 64 9.08 4.32 -19.57
CA ASN A 64 10.06 3.58 -18.78
C ASN A 64 9.43 3.16 -17.44
N LYS A 65 9.26 1.85 -17.24
CA LYS A 65 8.67 1.27 -16.03
C LYS A 65 9.66 0.90 -14.94
N GLU A 66 10.96 1.11 -15.11
CA GLU A 66 11.99 0.73 -14.13
C GLU A 66 11.70 1.29 -12.75
N TYR A 67 11.38 2.59 -12.64
CA TYR A 67 11.08 3.21 -11.37
C TYR A 67 9.78 2.67 -10.75
N THR A 68 8.73 2.51 -11.56
CA THR A 68 7.47 1.91 -11.10
C THR A 68 7.68 0.49 -10.56
N ILE A 69 8.54 -0.31 -11.21
CA ILE A 69 8.92 -1.64 -10.76
C ILE A 69 9.64 -1.57 -9.41
N GLN A 70 10.62 -0.67 -9.25
CA GLN A 70 11.33 -0.47 -7.98
C GLN A 70 10.36 -0.10 -6.83
N GLN A 71 9.38 0.77 -7.09
CA GLN A 71 8.35 1.12 -6.11
C GLN A 71 7.52 -0.10 -5.71
N LEU A 72 7.12 -0.93 -6.67
CA LEU A 72 6.32 -2.14 -6.42
C LEU A 72 7.11 -3.20 -5.64
N GLU A 73 8.40 -3.35 -5.93
CA GLU A 73 9.28 -4.25 -5.17
C GLU A 73 9.50 -3.76 -3.74
N CYS A 74 9.68 -2.44 -3.54
CA CYS A 74 9.72 -1.85 -2.20
C CYS A 74 8.40 -2.09 -1.45
N PHE A 75 7.27 -1.94 -2.13
CA PHE A 75 5.97 -2.26 -1.55
C PHE A 75 5.86 -3.74 -1.15
N GLN A 76 6.32 -4.65 -2.00
CA GLN A 76 6.34 -6.08 -1.69
C GLN A 76 7.21 -6.41 -0.47
N ARG A 77 8.37 -5.76 -0.32
CA ARG A 77 9.21 -5.93 0.89
C ARG A 77 8.47 -5.45 2.14
N GLY A 78 7.80 -4.30 2.08
CA GLY A 78 6.96 -3.83 3.19
C GLY A 78 5.82 -4.80 3.55
N ILE A 79 5.15 -5.39 2.55
CA ILE A 79 4.14 -6.45 2.77
C ILE A 79 4.77 -7.66 3.46
N ASN A 80 5.97 -8.07 3.04
CA ASN A 80 6.69 -9.19 3.64
C ASN A 80 7.08 -8.89 5.10
N GLN A 81 7.43 -7.64 5.44
CA GLN A 81 7.67 -7.23 6.83
C GLN A 81 6.43 -7.41 7.71
N LEU A 82 5.22 -7.13 7.20
CA LEU A 82 3.98 -7.42 7.94
C LEU A 82 3.79 -8.93 8.12
N LYS A 83 3.99 -9.70 7.04
CA LYS A 83 3.84 -11.17 7.05
C LYS A 83 4.77 -11.84 8.07
N THR A 84 6.01 -11.36 8.24
CA THR A 84 6.95 -11.93 9.24
C THR A 84 6.50 -11.69 10.68
N GLN A 85 5.64 -10.71 10.93
CA GLN A 85 5.02 -10.45 12.22
C GLN A 85 3.64 -11.13 12.39
N ASN A 86 3.27 -12.02 11.48
CA ASN A 86 1.93 -12.62 11.40
C ASN A 86 0.79 -11.60 11.21
N LEU A 87 1.10 -10.40 10.72
CA LEU A 87 0.11 -9.42 10.31
C LEU A 87 -0.27 -9.69 8.85
N SER A 88 -1.57 -9.80 8.59
CA SER A 88 -2.13 -9.86 7.24
C SER A 88 -3.19 -8.78 7.09
N VAL A 89 -3.38 -8.32 5.85
CA VAL A 89 -4.33 -7.26 5.54
C VAL A 89 -5.30 -7.75 4.48
N ARG A 90 -6.54 -7.28 4.55
CA ARG A 90 -7.57 -7.62 3.58
C ARG A 90 -7.34 -6.92 2.25
N PHE A 91 -6.88 -5.67 2.26
CA PHE A 91 -6.70 -4.87 1.05
C PHE A 91 -5.25 -4.51 0.76
N LEU A 92 -4.76 -4.91 -0.41
CA LEU A 92 -3.46 -4.51 -0.94
C LEU A 92 -3.67 -3.69 -2.21
N HIS A 93 -3.18 -2.45 -2.23
CA HIS A 93 -3.45 -1.55 -3.34
C HIS A 93 -2.31 -0.58 -3.67
N SER A 94 -1.81 -0.64 -4.90
CA SER A 94 -0.82 0.33 -5.42
C SER A 94 -1.28 1.02 -6.70
N MET A 95 -2.16 0.39 -7.47
CA MET A 95 -2.53 0.83 -8.82
C MET A 95 -3.38 2.11 -8.78
N ASN A 96 -2.83 3.18 -9.38
CA ASN A 96 -3.57 4.35 -9.82
C ASN A 96 -4.09 4.13 -11.25
N SER A 97 -4.69 5.14 -11.89
CA SER A 97 -5.22 5.03 -13.25
C SER A 97 -4.19 4.47 -14.26
N ALA A 98 -2.97 5.00 -14.28
CA ALA A 98 -1.93 4.56 -15.21
C ALA A 98 -1.46 3.12 -14.91
N GLY A 99 -1.19 2.81 -13.64
CA GLY A 99 -0.81 1.46 -13.22
C GLY A 99 -1.88 0.41 -13.50
N SER A 100 -3.17 0.79 -13.41
CA SER A 100 -4.29 -0.09 -13.75
C SER A 100 -4.37 -0.41 -15.24
N ILE A 101 -4.07 0.55 -16.12
CA ILE A 101 -4.04 0.32 -17.58
C ILE A 101 -2.91 -0.65 -17.94
N ASP A 102 -1.74 -0.49 -17.33
CA ASP A 102 -0.57 -1.33 -17.59
C ASP A 102 -0.52 -2.63 -16.78
N PHE A 103 -1.57 -2.93 -16.00
CA PHE A 103 -1.54 -4.01 -15.01
C PHE A 103 -1.21 -5.38 -15.61
N ASP A 104 -1.78 -5.72 -16.78
CA ASP A 104 -1.51 -7.02 -17.43
C ASP A 104 -0.02 -7.21 -17.75
N GLN A 105 0.67 -6.16 -18.20
CA GLN A 105 2.09 -6.23 -18.49
C GLN A 105 2.93 -6.26 -17.19
N LEU A 106 2.55 -5.46 -16.20
CA LEU A 106 3.22 -5.41 -14.91
C LEU A 106 3.08 -6.74 -14.15
N SER A 107 1.89 -7.35 -14.12
CA SER A 107 1.62 -8.59 -13.39
C SER A 107 2.32 -9.81 -13.99
N LYS A 108 2.53 -9.82 -15.31
CA LYS A 108 3.39 -10.82 -15.98
C LYS A 108 4.85 -10.73 -15.53
N LYS A 109 5.36 -9.51 -15.29
CA LYS A 109 6.74 -9.28 -14.81
C LYS A 109 6.87 -9.47 -13.30
N LEU A 110 5.84 -9.10 -12.55
CA LEU A 110 5.79 -9.10 -11.09
C LEU A 110 4.59 -9.92 -10.63
N PRO A 111 4.68 -11.27 -10.56
CA PRO A 111 3.54 -12.13 -10.27
C PRO A 111 2.86 -11.88 -8.92
N PHE A 112 3.59 -11.31 -7.94
CA PHE A 112 3.05 -10.93 -6.64
C PHE A 112 1.95 -9.85 -6.73
N LEU A 113 1.88 -9.09 -7.83
CA LEU A 113 0.81 -8.12 -8.05
C LEU A 113 -0.59 -8.74 -8.11
N ASN A 114 -0.68 -10.04 -8.36
CA ASN A 114 -1.97 -10.75 -8.32
C ASN A 114 -2.54 -10.89 -6.90
N GLU A 115 -1.74 -10.64 -5.86
CA GLU A 115 -2.24 -10.50 -4.48
C GLU A 115 -2.93 -9.15 -4.25
N PHE A 116 -2.76 -8.17 -5.15
CA PHE A 116 -3.31 -6.83 -4.98
C PHE A 116 -4.74 -6.78 -5.50
N ASN A 117 -5.67 -6.44 -4.62
CA ASN A 117 -7.09 -6.70 -4.80
C ASN A 117 -7.98 -5.43 -4.77
N LEU A 118 -7.36 -4.24 -4.75
CA LEU A 118 -8.07 -2.97 -4.86
C LEU A 118 -7.30 -1.98 -5.74
N TYR A 119 -7.97 -1.39 -6.73
CA TYR A 119 -7.39 -0.36 -7.62
C TYR A 119 -8.00 1.00 -7.31
N ARG A 120 -7.21 2.07 -7.41
CA ARG A 120 -7.62 3.45 -7.11
C ARG A 120 -7.63 4.29 -8.38
N ILE A 121 -8.62 4.03 -9.22
CA ILE A 121 -8.79 4.70 -10.52
C ILE A 121 -9.38 6.09 -10.30
N GLY A 122 -8.61 7.12 -10.68
CA GLY A 122 -9.00 8.52 -10.57
C GLY A 122 -9.30 9.11 -11.94
N ILE A 123 -8.29 9.69 -12.59
CA ILE A 123 -8.46 10.46 -13.84
C ILE A 123 -9.15 9.67 -14.97
N SER A 124 -8.89 8.37 -15.11
CA SER A 124 -9.51 7.53 -16.14
C SER A 124 -10.96 7.16 -15.85
N LEU A 125 -11.43 7.32 -14.61
CA LEU A 125 -12.86 7.23 -14.31
C LEU A 125 -13.65 8.32 -15.04
N TYR A 126 -13.01 9.46 -15.32
CA TYR A 126 -13.60 10.60 -16.03
C TYR A 126 -13.36 10.55 -17.55
N GLY A 127 -12.85 9.43 -18.08
CA GLY A 127 -12.58 9.25 -19.50
C GLY A 127 -11.27 9.86 -19.99
N PHE A 128 -10.41 10.36 -19.09
CA PHE A 128 -9.12 10.93 -19.46
C PHE A 128 -7.99 9.88 -19.36
N TYR A 129 -7.13 9.85 -20.38
CA TYR A 129 -5.92 9.04 -20.34
C TYR A 129 -4.94 9.64 -19.31
N PRO A 130 -4.28 8.83 -18.46
CA PRO A 130 -3.50 9.32 -17.33
C PRO A 130 -2.06 9.68 -17.72
N SER A 131 -1.86 10.24 -18.92
CA SER A 131 -0.56 10.67 -19.45
C SER A 131 -0.78 11.91 -20.33
N ASN A 132 0.25 12.74 -20.49
CA ASN A 132 0.21 13.98 -21.28
C ASN A 132 0.55 13.74 -22.76
#